data_AF-A0AAW1UWW4-F1
#
_entry.id   AF-A0AAW1UWW4-F1
#
_cell.length_a   1.000
_cell.length_b   1.000
_cell.length_c   1.000
_cell.angle_alpha   90.00
_cell.angle_beta   90.00
_cell.angle_gamma   90.00
#
_symmetry.space_group_name_H-M   'P 1'
#
loop_
_entity.id
_entity.type
_entity.pdbx_description
1 polymer ?
#
loop_
_entity_poly.entity_id
_entity_poly.type
_entity_poly.pdbx_seq_one_letter_code
_entity_poly.pdbx_strand_id
1 'polypeptide(L)'
;MAAEMSSDVAGRYKSCLSRDGNDGRTKFSDIFLKKLICPIGGSTSEETCTSSKECFCFWRSYDKTIIVNCARKNLTVAPQLNVSVNLDYNKTEVHLEGNYLEEAPSYKLGYENVTKLYLSNNRLNDITWIPPKLAVLVVSNNNMKNLQKDVLKSPNESNFEILVVGTKPWRCDCDINGFLNFIRKTLRKSMRIVSNVRTQEIV
;
A
#
# COMPACT_ATOMS: atom_id res chain seq x y z
N MET A 1 16.45 -4.76 0.39
CA MET A 1 17.54 -5.19 1.29
C MET A 1 17.83 -6.65 0.99
N ALA A 2 18.73 -6.89 0.02
CA ALA A 2 19.37 -8.19 -0.10
C ALA A 2 20.43 -8.25 1.01
N ALA A 3 20.35 -9.26 1.87
CA ALA A 3 21.29 -9.44 2.96
C ALA A 3 22.24 -10.56 2.57
N GLU A 4 23.54 -10.25 2.46
CA GLU A 4 24.58 -11.27 2.38
C GLU A 4 25.13 -11.56 3.78
N MET A 5 25.42 -12.84 4.02
CA MET A 5 26.00 -13.32 5.27
C MET A 5 27.51 -13.13 5.22
N SER A 6 28.06 -12.30 6.12
CA SER A 6 29.50 -12.27 6.39
C SER A 6 29.79 -12.81 7.79
N SER A 7 30.80 -13.68 7.88
CA SER A 7 31.36 -14.17 9.14
C SER A 7 32.58 -13.34 9.52
N ASP A 8 32.63 -12.84 10.76
CA ASP A 8 33.85 -12.26 11.30
C ASP A 8 34.95 -13.33 11.46
N VAL A 9 36.21 -12.92 11.46
CA VAL A 9 37.44 -13.78 11.46
C VAL A 9 37.47 -14.79 12.61
N ALA A 10 36.64 -14.61 13.63
CA ALA A 10 36.49 -15.49 14.79
C ALA A 10 35.20 -16.36 14.81
N GLY A 11 34.38 -16.35 13.74
CA GLY A 11 33.23 -17.25 13.56
C GLY A 11 32.06 -17.09 14.53
N ARG A 12 32.04 -16.04 15.38
CA ARG A 12 31.11 -15.93 16.52
C ARG A 12 29.82 -15.14 16.27
N TYR A 13 29.74 -14.32 15.22
CA TYR A 13 28.50 -13.59 14.87
C TYR A 13 28.31 -13.49 13.35
N LYS A 14 27.09 -13.76 12.88
CA LYS A 14 26.66 -13.49 11.49
C LYS A 14 26.00 -12.11 11.46
N SER A 15 26.60 -11.18 10.73
CA SER A 15 26.02 -9.85 10.48
C SER A 15 25.50 -9.78 9.04
N CYS A 16 24.47 -8.95 8.82
CA CYS A 16 23.95 -8.72 7.47
C CYS A 16 24.65 -7.53 6.85
N LEU A 17 25.30 -7.73 5.71
CA LEU A 17 25.74 -6.60 4.90
C LEU A 17 24.55 -6.11 4.06
N SER A 18 24.17 -4.85 4.24
CA SER A 18 23.31 -4.18 3.25
C SER A 18 24.04 -4.09 1.92
N ARG A 19 23.29 -4.07 0.80
CA ARG A 19 23.84 -3.86 -0.54
C ARG A 19 24.66 -2.55 -0.66
N ASP A 20 24.42 -1.60 0.25
CA ASP A 20 25.13 -0.31 0.35
C ASP A 20 26.30 -0.32 1.37
N GLY A 21 26.65 -1.47 1.96
CA GLY A 21 27.79 -1.63 2.88
C GLY A 21 27.68 -0.97 4.26
N ASN A 22 26.62 -0.19 4.53
CA ASN A 22 26.56 0.70 5.69
C ASN A 22 26.01 0.10 7.00
N ASP A 23 25.55 -1.16 7.01
CA ASP A 23 24.90 -1.77 8.19
C ASP A 23 25.60 -3.03 8.68
N GLY A 24 26.89 -2.95 9.00
CA GLY A 24 27.62 -4.05 9.65
C GLY A 24 27.28 -4.28 11.12
N ARG A 25 26.27 -3.58 11.69
CA ARG A 25 25.98 -3.56 13.13
C ARG A 25 24.72 -4.31 13.53
N THR A 26 23.80 -4.57 12.60
CA THR A 26 22.57 -5.32 12.90
C THR A 26 22.88 -6.80 13.09
N LYS A 27 22.62 -7.32 14.30
CA LYS A 27 22.70 -8.76 14.58
C LYS A 27 21.57 -9.49 13.87
N PHE A 28 21.85 -10.71 13.43
CA PHE A 28 20.85 -11.56 12.78
C PHE A 28 19.58 -11.77 13.63
N SER A 29 19.71 -11.88 14.96
CA SER A 29 18.59 -12.03 15.89
C SER A 29 17.63 -10.84 15.90
N ASP A 30 18.12 -9.66 15.53
CA ASP A 30 17.39 -8.40 15.66
C ASP A 30 16.72 -8.00 14.34
N ILE A 31 16.84 -8.86 13.32
CA ILE A 31 16.29 -8.62 12.00
C ILE A 31 14.77 -8.79 12.02
N PHE A 32 14.09 -7.71 11.67
CA PHE A 32 12.67 -7.74 11.44
C PHE A 32 12.37 -8.28 10.04
N LEU A 33 11.92 -9.54 9.95
CA LEU A 33 11.71 -10.24 8.67
C LEU A 33 10.81 -9.48 7.67
N LYS A 34 9.87 -8.65 8.15
CA LYS A 34 9.03 -7.80 7.30
C LYS A 34 9.80 -6.71 6.55
N LYS A 35 11.04 -6.39 6.94
CA LYS A 35 11.91 -5.41 6.26
C LYS A 35 12.78 -6.03 5.17
N LEU A 36 12.88 -7.36 5.11
CA LEU A 36 13.68 -8.06 4.12
C LEU A 36 12.95 -8.10 2.78
N ILE A 37 13.53 -7.49 1.76
CA ILE A 37 12.93 -7.36 0.42
C ILE A 37 13.99 -7.52 -0.68
N CYS A 38 13.65 -8.19 -1.76
CA CYS A 38 14.51 -8.41 -2.93
C CYS A 38 14.00 -7.59 -4.12
N PRO A 39 14.86 -6.85 -4.86
CA PRO A 39 14.43 -6.14 -6.06
C PRO A 39 13.96 -7.11 -7.15
N ILE A 40 12.92 -6.75 -7.87
CA ILE A 40 12.39 -7.44 -9.05
C ILE A 40 12.75 -6.61 -10.27
N GLY A 41 13.34 -7.25 -11.29
CA GLY A 41 13.83 -6.59 -12.50
C GLY A 41 15.29 -6.13 -12.36
N GLY A 42 16.14 -6.68 -13.23
CA GLY A 42 17.56 -6.33 -13.39
C GLY A 42 18.19 -7.09 -14.57
N SER A 43 18.97 -6.37 -15.38
CA SER A 43 19.84 -6.67 -16.56
C SER A 43 19.55 -7.83 -17.53
N THR A 44 18.83 -8.90 -17.17
CA THR A 44 18.61 -10.08 -18.03
C THR A 44 17.26 -10.79 -17.81
N SER A 45 16.38 -10.29 -16.93
CA SER A 45 15.09 -10.94 -16.62
C SER A 45 13.92 -10.31 -17.40
N GLU A 46 13.06 -11.14 -18.02
CA GLU A 46 11.75 -10.73 -18.59
C GLU A 46 10.71 -10.36 -17.52
N GLU A 47 11.09 -10.40 -16.25
CA GLU A 47 10.22 -10.08 -15.11
C GLU A 47 9.78 -8.62 -15.14
N THR A 48 8.47 -8.41 -15.11
CA THR A 48 7.85 -7.09 -15.10
C THR A 48 6.78 -7.03 -14.02
N CYS A 49 6.50 -5.82 -13.55
CA CYS A 49 5.55 -5.59 -12.46
C CYS A 49 4.67 -4.37 -12.69
N THR A 50 5.18 -3.36 -13.39
CA THR A 50 4.46 -2.12 -13.68
C THR A 50 4.95 -1.51 -14.99
N SER A 51 4.10 -0.74 -15.64
CA SER A 51 4.44 -0.02 -16.88
C SER A 51 5.33 1.21 -16.65
N SER A 52 5.40 1.73 -15.41
CA SER A 52 6.19 2.92 -15.11
C SER A 52 7.63 2.57 -14.74
N LYS A 53 8.57 3.12 -15.50
CA LYS A 53 10.02 2.98 -15.24
C LYS A 53 10.50 3.71 -13.98
N GLU A 54 9.71 4.67 -13.49
CA GLU A 54 10.01 5.43 -12.27
C GLU A 54 9.77 4.62 -11.00
N CYS A 55 8.95 3.57 -11.11
CA CYS A 55 8.56 2.71 -10.01
C CYS A 55 9.56 1.56 -9.82
N PHE A 56 9.69 1.12 -8.58
CA PHE A 56 10.53 -0.02 -8.22
C PHE A 56 9.69 -1.14 -7.65
N CYS A 57 10.04 -2.37 -8.01
CA CYS A 57 9.34 -3.54 -7.52
C CYS A 57 10.23 -4.40 -6.65
N PHE A 58 9.62 -5.00 -5.63
CA PHE A 58 10.30 -5.84 -4.69
C PHE A 58 9.47 -7.05 -4.31
N TRP A 59 10.14 -8.15 -3.98
CA TRP A 59 9.53 -9.32 -3.38
C TRP A 59 9.88 -9.38 -1.89
N ARG A 60 8.88 -9.55 -1.05
CA ARG A 60 9.01 -9.80 0.39
C ARG A 60 8.59 -11.24 0.66
N SER A 61 9.58 -12.12 0.86
CA SER A 61 9.35 -13.55 1.04
C SER A 61 8.59 -13.88 2.33
N TYR A 62 8.83 -13.11 3.40
CA TYR A 62 8.23 -13.33 4.72
C TYR A 62 6.70 -13.49 4.69
N ASP A 63 6.00 -12.67 3.90
CA ASP A 63 4.55 -12.69 3.78
C ASP A 63 4.04 -12.89 2.34
N LYS A 64 4.94 -13.35 1.44
CA LYS A 64 4.67 -13.62 0.02
C LYS A 64 4.05 -12.43 -0.73
N THR A 65 4.66 -11.26 -0.54
CA THR A 65 4.15 -9.99 -1.08
C THR A 65 5.02 -9.45 -2.21
N ILE A 66 4.38 -9.05 -3.31
CA ILE A 66 4.98 -8.16 -4.31
C ILE A 66 4.69 -6.73 -3.90
N ILE A 67 5.74 -5.93 -3.74
CA ILE A 67 5.67 -4.51 -3.40
C ILE A 67 5.95 -3.72 -4.66
N VAL A 68 5.02 -2.86 -5.05
CA VAL A 68 5.21 -1.90 -6.14
C VAL A 68 5.32 -0.52 -5.52
N ASN A 69 6.53 0.04 -5.55
CA ASN A 69 6.83 1.34 -4.97
C ASN A 69 6.89 2.43 -6.05
N CYS A 70 5.83 3.23 -6.11
CA CYS A 70 5.67 4.39 -6.97
C CYS A 70 5.50 5.69 -6.15
N ALA A 71 5.89 5.69 -4.88
CA ALA A 71 5.72 6.85 -4.01
C ALA A 71 6.62 8.01 -4.44
N ARG A 72 6.07 9.24 -4.40
CA ARG A 72 6.80 10.50 -4.67
C ARG A 72 7.52 10.52 -6.02
N LYS A 73 6.82 10.07 -7.06
CA LYS A 73 7.31 10.01 -8.45
C LYS A 73 6.67 11.06 -9.36
N ASN A 74 6.01 12.07 -8.77
CA ASN A 74 5.29 13.13 -9.48
C ASN A 74 4.24 12.58 -10.47
N LEU A 75 3.65 11.41 -10.18
CA LEU A 75 2.68 10.78 -11.07
C LEU A 75 1.36 11.55 -11.04
N THR A 76 0.78 11.80 -12.22
CA THR A 76 -0.57 12.34 -12.36
C THR A 76 -1.61 11.25 -12.65
N VAL A 77 -1.15 10.09 -13.15
CA VAL A 77 -1.96 8.90 -13.43
C VAL A 77 -1.31 7.68 -12.79
N ALA A 78 -2.12 6.79 -12.22
CA ALA A 78 -1.64 5.54 -11.66
C ALA A 78 -1.10 4.63 -12.78
N PRO A 79 0.07 3.99 -12.61
CA PRO A 79 0.63 3.16 -13.66
C PRO A 79 -0.12 1.83 -13.75
N GLN A 80 -0.08 1.21 -14.93
CA GLN A 80 -0.59 -0.13 -15.13
C GLN A 80 0.27 -1.12 -14.35
N LEU A 81 -0.37 -2.07 -13.66
CA LEU A 81 0.26 -3.19 -12.97
C LEU A 81 0.20 -4.41 -13.90
N ASN A 82 1.38 -4.90 -14.26
CA ASN A 82 1.58 -6.08 -15.10
C ASN A 82 2.55 -7.00 -14.36
N VAL A 83 2.09 -7.64 -13.29
CA VAL A 83 2.93 -8.51 -12.46
C VAL A 83 3.12 -9.86 -13.13
N SER A 84 4.24 -9.99 -13.84
CA SER A 84 4.73 -11.20 -14.48
C SER A 84 6.09 -11.55 -13.88
N VAL A 85 6.07 -12.38 -12.83
CA VAL A 85 7.27 -12.81 -12.07
C VAL A 85 7.16 -14.30 -11.76
N ASN A 86 8.28 -15.02 -11.76
CA ASN A 86 8.31 -16.43 -11.41
C ASN A 86 8.60 -16.61 -9.91
N LEU A 87 7.69 -16.08 -9.08
CA LEU A 87 7.80 -16.08 -7.62
C LEU A 87 6.49 -16.59 -7.00
N ASP A 88 6.59 -17.23 -5.85
CA ASP A 88 5.42 -17.58 -5.04
C ASP A 88 4.95 -16.33 -4.27
N TYR A 89 3.90 -15.69 -4.79
CA TYR A 89 3.25 -14.53 -4.17
C TYR A 89 1.72 -14.66 -4.22
N ASN A 90 1.06 -14.12 -3.20
CA ASN A 90 -0.41 -14.05 -3.15
C ASN A 90 -0.94 -12.71 -2.67
N LYS A 91 -0.05 -11.74 -2.41
CA LYS A 91 -0.36 -10.38 -1.98
C LYS A 91 0.37 -9.38 -2.85
N THR A 92 -0.29 -8.25 -3.09
CA THR A 92 0.31 -7.10 -3.76
C THR A 92 0.11 -5.85 -2.92
N GLU A 93 1.21 -5.19 -2.58
CA GLU A 93 1.29 -3.97 -1.78
C GLU A 93 1.74 -2.84 -2.70
N VAL A 94 0.90 -1.80 -2.85
CA VAL A 94 1.15 -0.72 -3.81
C VAL A 94 1.23 0.62 -3.10
N HIS A 95 2.37 1.29 -3.31
CA HIS A 95 2.66 2.62 -2.78
C HIS A 95 2.54 3.66 -3.87
N LEU A 96 1.56 4.55 -3.75
CA LEU A 96 1.29 5.68 -4.65
C LEU A 96 1.22 7.00 -3.88
N GLU A 97 1.65 7.03 -2.62
CA GLU A 97 1.61 8.21 -1.78
C GLU A 97 2.56 9.33 -2.24
N GLY A 98 2.14 10.58 -2.02
CA GLY A 98 2.94 11.77 -2.37
C GLY A 98 3.05 12.02 -3.87
N ASN A 99 1.99 11.72 -4.63
CA ASN A 99 1.89 12.00 -6.06
C ASN A 99 0.81 13.08 -6.32
N TYR A 100 0.41 13.26 -7.58
CA TYR A 100 -0.60 14.23 -8.00
C TYR A 100 -1.81 13.54 -8.64
N LEU A 101 -2.14 12.33 -8.19
CA LEU A 101 -3.27 11.56 -8.73
C LEU A 101 -4.59 12.26 -8.43
N GLU A 102 -5.42 12.47 -9.45
CA GLU A 102 -6.78 12.98 -9.32
C GLU A 102 -7.81 11.85 -9.30
N GLU A 103 -7.45 10.69 -9.88
CA GLU A 103 -8.25 9.47 -9.90
C GLU A 103 -7.52 8.30 -9.22
N ALA A 104 -8.28 7.46 -8.51
CA ALA A 104 -7.76 6.23 -7.93
C ALA A 104 -7.60 5.13 -9.01
N PRO A 105 -6.64 4.20 -8.84
CA PRO A 105 -6.47 3.11 -9.79
C PRO A 105 -7.69 2.19 -9.85
N SER A 106 -7.95 1.62 -11.01
CA SER A 106 -9.09 0.73 -11.26
C SER A 106 -8.64 -0.66 -11.72
N TYR A 107 -9.60 -1.59 -11.82
CA TYR A 107 -9.39 -2.93 -12.37
C TYR A 107 -8.76 -2.91 -13.77
N LYS A 108 -9.07 -1.90 -14.60
CA LYS A 108 -8.50 -1.74 -15.95
C LYS A 108 -6.97 -1.57 -15.96
N LEU A 109 -6.39 -1.21 -14.82
CA LEU A 109 -4.95 -1.03 -14.64
C LEU A 109 -4.29 -2.25 -13.96
N GLY A 110 -4.99 -3.37 -13.76
CA GLY A 110 -4.43 -4.59 -13.17
C GLY A 110 -4.38 -4.60 -11.63
N TYR A 111 -5.19 -3.78 -10.96
CA TYR A 111 -5.18 -3.63 -9.50
C TYR A 111 -6.05 -4.68 -8.77
N GLU A 112 -6.65 -5.65 -9.46
CA GLU A 112 -7.61 -6.60 -8.85
C GLU A 112 -7.01 -7.46 -7.73
N ASN A 113 -5.71 -7.75 -7.79
CA ASN A 113 -4.99 -8.56 -6.81
C ASN A 113 -4.31 -7.73 -5.70
N VAL A 114 -4.55 -6.42 -5.65
CA VAL A 114 -3.97 -5.55 -4.62
C VAL A 114 -4.64 -5.78 -3.27
N THR A 115 -3.82 -6.03 -2.26
CA THR A 115 -4.25 -6.27 -0.87
C THR A 115 -3.95 -5.10 0.04
N LYS A 116 -2.96 -4.26 -0.31
CA LYS A 116 -2.68 -3.00 0.38
C LYS A 116 -2.44 -1.87 -0.61
N LEU A 117 -3.12 -0.75 -0.40
CA LEU A 117 -3.06 0.41 -1.29
C LEU A 117 -2.86 1.70 -0.49
N TYR A 118 -1.73 2.36 -0.74
CA TYR A 118 -1.35 3.62 -0.11
C TYR A 118 -1.47 4.75 -1.14
N LEU A 119 -2.39 5.68 -0.90
CA LEU A 119 -2.76 6.79 -1.78
C LEU A 119 -2.68 8.14 -1.06
N SER A 120 -2.00 8.20 0.08
CA SER A 120 -1.97 9.42 0.90
C SER A 120 -1.25 10.57 0.20
N ASN A 121 -1.65 11.81 0.49
CA ASN A 121 -1.05 13.01 -0.14
C ASN A 121 -1.12 12.95 -1.68
N ASN A 122 -2.34 12.79 -2.21
CA ASN A 122 -2.68 12.96 -3.62
C ASN A 122 -3.77 14.04 -3.76
N ARG A 123 -4.43 14.13 -4.91
CA ARG A 123 -5.50 15.10 -5.20
C ARG A 123 -6.86 14.43 -5.43
N LEU A 124 -7.05 13.21 -4.92
CA LEU A 124 -8.26 12.42 -5.13
C LEU A 124 -9.49 13.15 -4.58
N ASN A 125 -10.52 13.28 -5.39
CA ASN A 125 -11.82 13.85 -4.97
C ASN A 125 -12.80 12.76 -4.51
N ASP A 126 -12.67 11.56 -5.07
CA ASP A 126 -13.47 10.40 -4.73
C ASP A 126 -12.72 9.09 -5.04
N ILE A 127 -13.32 7.99 -4.62
CA ILE A 127 -12.93 6.63 -4.97
C ILE A 127 -14.21 5.90 -5.33
N THR A 128 -14.28 5.40 -6.56
CA THR A 128 -15.46 4.72 -7.13
C THR A 128 -15.32 3.20 -7.05
N TRP A 129 -14.09 2.70 -6.98
CA TRP A 129 -13.77 1.28 -7.00
C TRP A 129 -12.61 0.96 -6.06
N ILE A 130 -12.63 -0.24 -5.48
CA ILE A 130 -11.54 -0.78 -4.66
C ILE A 130 -11.25 -2.23 -5.07
N PRO A 131 -9.98 -2.68 -4.98
CA PRO A 131 -9.61 -4.07 -5.24
C PRO A 131 -10.40 -5.07 -4.38
N PRO A 132 -10.92 -6.18 -4.94
CA PRO A 132 -11.74 -7.16 -4.20
C PRO A 132 -10.99 -7.96 -3.13
N LYS A 133 -9.67 -7.81 -3.00
CA LYS A 133 -8.86 -8.44 -1.95
C LYS A 133 -8.27 -7.42 -0.97
N LEU A 134 -8.72 -6.16 -1.04
CA LEU A 134 -8.13 -5.06 -0.29
C LEU A 134 -8.35 -5.25 1.22
N ALA A 135 -7.26 -5.31 1.96
CA ALA A 135 -7.22 -5.35 3.42
C ALA A 135 -6.79 -3.99 4.01
N VAL A 136 -5.91 -3.26 3.32
CA VAL A 136 -5.39 -1.97 3.80
C VAL A 136 -5.62 -0.89 2.75
N LEU A 137 -6.28 0.19 3.15
CA LEU A 137 -6.44 1.40 2.34
C LEU A 137 -6.05 2.64 3.14
N VAL A 138 -5.08 3.41 2.62
CA VAL A 138 -4.59 4.63 3.27
C VAL A 138 -4.71 5.80 2.30
N VAL A 139 -5.67 6.68 2.55
CA VAL A 139 -6.12 7.73 1.63
C VAL A 139 -6.11 9.12 2.28
N SER A 140 -5.39 9.27 3.39
CA SER A 140 -5.29 10.55 4.11
C SER A 140 -4.70 11.67 3.24
N ASN A 141 -5.05 12.91 3.57
CA ASN A 141 -4.54 14.11 2.89
C ASN A 141 -4.84 14.15 1.38
N ASN A 142 -6.05 13.71 0.99
CA ASN A 142 -6.64 13.94 -0.34
C ASN A 142 -7.68 15.07 -0.29
N ASN A 143 -8.48 15.23 -1.34
CA ASN A 143 -9.57 16.22 -1.44
C ASN A 143 -10.97 15.60 -1.21
N MET A 144 -11.01 14.32 -0.84
CA MET A 144 -12.26 13.59 -0.62
C MET A 144 -13.07 14.18 0.53
N LYS A 145 -14.37 14.27 0.30
CA LYS A 145 -15.36 14.70 1.30
C LYS A 145 -16.31 13.57 1.71
N ASN A 146 -16.40 12.50 0.93
CA ASN A 146 -17.23 11.33 1.19
C ASN A 146 -16.63 10.10 0.48
N LEU A 147 -17.07 8.89 0.87
CA LEU A 147 -16.82 7.66 0.11
C LEU A 147 -18.07 7.34 -0.72
N GLN A 148 -17.88 6.96 -1.99
CA GLN A 148 -19.01 6.64 -2.86
C GLN A 148 -19.74 5.37 -2.39
N LYS A 149 -21.05 5.29 -2.68
CA LYS A 149 -21.94 4.19 -2.27
C LYS A 149 -21.42 2.82 -2.72
N ASP A 150 -20.77 2.73 -3.87
CA ASP A 150 -20.27 1.47 -4.41
C ASP A 150 -19.08 0.93 -3.62
N VAL A 151 -18.23 1.81 -3.09
CA VAL A 151 -17.17 1.44 -2.13
C VAL A 151 -17.78 1.00 -0.80
N LEU A 152 -18.82 1.70 -0.34
CA LEU A 152 -19.51 1.39 0.92
C LEU A 152 -20.27 0.06 0.90
N LYS A 153 -20.75 -0.36 -0.28
CA LYS A 153 -21.52 -1.61 -0.49
C LYS A 153 -20.67 -2.78 -0.99
N SER A 154 -19.38 -2.56 -1.20
CA SER A 154 -18.51 -3.58 -1.77
C SER A 154 -18.50 -4.84 -0.90
N PRO A 155 -18.52 -6.06 -1.48
CA PRO A 155 -18.45 -7.33 -0.73
C PRO A 155 -17.20 -7.47 0.15
N ASN A 156 -16.26 -6.53 0.04
CA ASN A 156 -15.09 -6.36 0.90
C ASN A 156 -15.34 -5.87 2.32
N GLU A 157 -16.58 -5.61 2.74
CA GLU A 157 -16.89 -5.29 4.16
C GLU A 157 -16.29 -6.32 5.16
N SER A 158 -15.94 -7.54 4.71
CA SER A 158 -15.29 -8.60 5.51
C SER A 158 -13.76 -8.60 5.52
N ASN A 159 -13.11 -8.04 4.49
CA ASN A 159 -11.67 -8.22 4.28
C ASN A 159 -10.83 -7.04 4.80
N PHE A 160 -11.46 -5.89 5.03
CA PHE A 160 -10.77 -4.68 5.48
C PHE A 160 -10.23 -4.80 6.91
N GLU A 161 -8.90 -4.71 7.03
CA GLU A 161 -8.18 -4.67 8.30
C GLU A 161 -7.84 -3.24 8.73
N ILE A 162 -7.45 -2.37 7.79
CA ILE A 162 -6.99 -1.01 8.10
C ILE A 162 -7.54 -0.01 7.07
N LEU A 163 -8.23 1.01 7.56
CA LEU A 163 -8.62 2.19 6.78
C LEU A 163 -8.08 3.45 7.46
N VAL A 164 -7.34 4.26 6.71
CA VAL A 164 -6.84 5.55 7.18
C VAL A 164 -7.32 6.65 6.23
N VAL A 165 -8.21 7.49 6.74
CA VAL A 165 -8.91 8.54 5.97
C VAL A 165 -8.40 9.97 6.26
N GLY A 166 -7.62 10.14 7.32
CA GLY A 166 -7.04 11.44 7.70
C GLY A 166 -8.03 12.34 8.46
N THR A 167 -7.56 13.53 8.83
CA THR A 167 -8.26 14.46 9.75
C THR A 167 -8.97 15.62 9.04
N LYS A 168 -8.93 15.68 7.69
CA LYS A 168 -9.70 16.67 6.93
C LYS A 168 -11.21 16.48 7.18
N PRO A 169 -11.98 17.57 7.23
CA PRO A 169 -13.40 17.49 7.52
C PRO A 169 -14.13 16.71 6.42
N TRP A 170 -14.71 15.58 6.80
CA TRP A 170 -15.63 14.84 5.95
C TRP A 170 -16.98 15.56 5.93
N ARG A 171 -17.69 15.47 4.80
CA ARG A 171 -19.00 16.11 4.62
C ARG A 171 -20.01 15.51 5.57
N CYS A 172 -20.67 16.36 6.34
CA CYS A 172 -21.63 15.97 7.37
C CYS A 172 -22.99 16.56 7.12
N ASP A 173 -23.73 15.86 6.28
CA ASP A 173 -25.12 16.15 5.97
C ASP A 173 -25.92 14.84 5.91
N CYS A 174 -27.15 14.91 5.41
CA CYS A 174 -28.07 13.77 5.36
C CYS A 174 -27.50 12.54 4.62
N ASP A 175 -26.51 12.72 3.74
CA ASP A 175 -25.89 11.63 2.96
C ASP A 175 -24.77 10.89 3.72
N ILE A 176 -24.37 11.36 4.90
CA ILE A 176 -23.26 10.74 5.66
C ILE A 176 -23.61 9.37 6.26
N ASN A 177 -24.89 9.04 6.38
CA ASN A 177 -25.35 7.83 7.08
C ASN A 177 -24.72 6.54 6.53
N GLY A 178 -24.52 6.45 5.21
CA GLY A 178 -23.83 5.31 4.59
C GLY A 178 -22.38 5.19 5.05
N PHE A 179 -21.65 6.31 5.04
CA PHE A 179 -20.26 6.37 5.49
C PHE A 179 -20.13 6.06 6.98
N LEU A 180 -20.97 6.65 7.84
CA LEU A 180 -20.97 6.34 9.28
C LEU A 180 -21.25 4.86 9.57
N ASN A 181 -22.22 4.26 8.86
CA ASN A 181 -22.55 2.85 9.04
C ASN A 181 -21.41 1.94 8.60
N PHE A 182 -20.76 2.26 7.48
CA PHE A 182 -19.55 1.56 7.05
C PHE A 182 -18.46 1.67 8.11
N ILE A 183 -18.10 2.88 8.55
CA ILE A 183 -17.09 3.10 9.60
C ILE A 183 -17.42 2.32 10.89
N ARG A 184 -18.67 2.37 11.37
CA ARG A 184 -19.10 1.64 12.57
C ARG A 184 -19.00 0.12 12.42
N LYS A 185 -19.48 -0.43 11.31
CA LYS A 185 -19.37 -1.87 11.01
C LYS A 185 -17.91 -2.31 10.95
N THR A 186 -17.08 -1.51 10.31
CA THR A 186 -15.68 -1.84 10.08
C THR A 186 -14.83 -1.70 11.35
N LEU A 187 -15.10 -0.70 12.20
CA LEU A 187 -14.49 -0.55 13.53
C LEU A 187 -14.73 -1.75 14.45
N ARG A 188 -15.91 -2.40 14.38
CA ARG A 188 -16.23 -3.58 15.19
C ARG A 188 -15.39 -4.81 14.87
N LYS A 189 -14.78 -4.88 13.68
CA LYS A 189 -13.98 -6.03 13.21
C LYS A 189 -12.49 -5.93 13.54
N SER A 190 -12.09 -5.13 14.55
CA SER A 190 -10.69 -4.88 14.95
C SER A 190 -9.86 -3.98 14.01
N MET A 191 -10.54 -3.14 13.21
CA MET A 191 -9.86 -2.13 12.42
C MET A 191 -9.31 -0.99 13.29
N ARG A 192 -8.04 -0.63 13.07
CA ARG A 192 -7.46 0.62 13.58
C ARG A 192 -7.75 1.75 12.59
N ILE A 193 -8.78 2.55 12.87
CA ILE A 193 -8.87 3.88 12.25
C ILE A 193 -7.88 4.78 12.99
N VAL A 194 -6.75 5.10 12.35
CA VAL A 194 -5.65 5.85 12.98
C VAL A 194 -5.88 7.38 12.88
N SER A 195 -7.09 7.83 12.56
CA SER A 195 -7.38 9.25 12.35
C SER A 195 -8.67 9.72 13.03
N ASN A 196 -8.60 10.87 13.69
CA ASN A 196 -9.77 11.61 14.17
C ASN A 196 -10.54 12.16 12.97
N VAL A 197 -11.59 11.46 12.53
CA VAL A 197 -12.52 11.94 11.50
C VAL A 197 -13.23 13.17 12.06
N ARG A 198 -12.87 14.35 11.54
CA ARG A 198 -13.59 15.60 11.83
C ARG A 198 -14.70 15.78 10.80
N THR A 199 -15.77 16.43 11.23
CA THR A 199 -17.02 16.59 10.51
C THR A 199 -17.26 18.08 10.30
N GLN A 200 -17.69 18.50 9.12
CA GLN A 200 -18.06 19.90 8.87
C GLN A 200 -19.42 19.98 8.17
N GLU A 201 -20.32 20.81 8.73
CA GLU A 201 -21.59 21.15 8.11
C GLU A 201 -21.36 22.05 6.88
N ILE A 202 -22.13 21.82 5.83
CA ILE A 202 -22.18 22.73 4.68
C ILE A 202 -23.23 23.78 5.02
N VAL A 203 -22.79 25.01 5.27
CA VAL A 203 -23.66 26.20 5.37
C VAL A 203 -23.92 26.73 3.97
#